data_AF-A0A637DVF2-F1
#
_entry.id   AF-A0A637DVF2-F1
#
_cell.length_a   1.000
_cell.length_b   1.000
_cell.length_c   1.000
_cell.angle_alpha   90.00
_cell.angle_beta   90.00
_cell.angle_gamma   90.00
#
_symmetry.space_group_name_H-M   'P 1'
#
loop_
_entity.id
_entity.type
_entity.pdbx_description
1 polymer ?
#
loop_
_entity_poly.entity_id
_entity_poly.type
_entity_poly.pdbx_seq_one_letter_code
_entity_poly.pdbx_strand_id
1 'polypeptide(L)' 'MMYTQEMLTEARQALHELLLGKRVVSVSKNGRQVQFTQINIADLRNYIAEIESGLGLPSRRRGPAGVRL' A
#
# COMPACT_ATOMS: atom_id res chain seq x y z
N MET A 1 2.23 -11.10 -10.76
CA MET A 1 1.07 -10.28 -10.31
C MET A 1 1.35 -8.87 -10.74
N MET A 2 0.46 -8.26 -11.54
CA MET A 2 0.66 -6.91 -12.07
C MET A 2 -0.02 -5.93 -11.11
N TYR A 3 0.77 -5.10 -10.43
CA TYR A 3 0.28 -4.06 -9.56
C TYR A 3 -0.09 -2.82 -10.39
N THR A 4 -1.21 -2.18 -10.08
CA THR A 4 -1.65 -0.96 -10.78
C THR A 4 -1.66 0.25 -9.84
N GLN A 5 -1.55 1.45 -10.40
CA GLN A 5 -1.62 2.70 -9.62
C GLN A 5 -3.00 2.87 -8.95
N GLU A 6 -4.05 2.28 -9.52
CA GLU A 6 -5.39 2.25 -8.93
C GLU A 6 -5.41 1.51 -7.60
N MET A 7 -4.78 0.32 -7.54
CA MET A 7 -4.66 -0.45 -6.28
C MET A 7 -3.91 0.32 -5.20
N LEU A 8 -2.88 1.07 -5.58
CA LEU A 8 -2.13 1.91 -4.66
C LEU A 8 -2.99 3.06 -4.11
N THR A 9 -3.79 3.67 -4.97
CA THR A 9 -4.68 4.78 -4.60
C THR A 9 -5.80 4.29 -3.67
N GLU A 10 -6.42 3.16 -4.00
CA GLU A 10 -7.44 2.50 -3.20
C GLU A 10 -6.89 2.11 -1.81
N ALA A 11 -5.68 1.52 -1.76
CA ALA A 11 -5.06 1.14 -0.49
C ALA A 11 -4.71 2.37 0.39
N ARG A 12 -4.24 3.48 -0.21
CA ARG A 12 -4.01 4.74 0.51
C ARG A 12 -5.31 5.37 1.02
N GLN A 13 -6.38 5.34 0.22
CA GLN A 13 -7.70 5.81 0.66
C GLN A 13 -8.22 4.96 1.82
N ALA A 14 -8.12 3.63 1.71
CA ALA A 14 -8.50 2.71 2.77
C ALA A 14 -7.76 2.99 4.09
N LEU A 15 -6.45 3.29 4.03
CA LEU A 15 -5.67 3.68 5.21
C LEU A 15 -6.19 4.99 5.81
N HIS A 16 -6.51 5.99 4.98
CA HIS A 16 -7.04 7.26 5.44
C HIS A 16 -8.43 7.11 6.06
N GLU A 17 -9.30 6.30 5.46
CA GLU A 17 -10.62 6.01 6.02
C GLU A 17 -10.55 5.31 7.38
N LEU A 18 -9.63 4.33 7.55
CA LEU A 18 -9.39 3.70 8.85
C LEU A 18 -8.92 4.71 9.92
N LEU A 19 -8.09 5.68 9.51
CA LEU A 19 -7.64 6.77 10.40
C LEU A 19 -8.77 7.74 10.76
N LEU A 20 -9.69 8.01 9.83
CA LEU A 20 -10.85 8.87 10.04
C LEU A 20 -11.91 8.24 10.97
N GLY A 21 -11.73 7.00 11.42
CA GLY A 21 -12.63 6.31 12.34
C GLY A 21 -13.51 5.26 11.67
N LYS A 22 -13.31 4.97 10.39
CA LYS A 22 -13.96 3.83 9.73
C LYS A 22 -13.38 2.54 10.30
N ARG A 23 -14.24 1.60 10.73
CA ARG A 23 -13.79 0.37 11.42
C ARG A 23 -13.25 -0.69 10.47
N VAL A 24 -13.77 -0.73 9.24
CA VAL A 24 -13.49 -1.74 8.22
C VAL A 24 -13.43 -1.06 6.86
N VAL A 25 -12.45 -1.44 6.05
CA VAL A 25 -12.27 -0.98 4.66
C VAL A 25 -12.04 -2.20 3.77
N SER A 26 -12.63 -2.20 2.58
CA SER A 26 -12.44 -3.27 1.60
C SER A 26 -11.46 -2.79 0.54
N VAL A 27 -10.41 -3.58 0.28
CA VAL A 27 -9.43 -3.30 -0.78
C VAL A 27 -9.41 -4.46 -1.75
N SER A 28 -9.43 -4.16 -3.05
CA SER A 28 -9.38 -5.17 -4.10
C SER A 28 -7.94 -5.66 -4.33
N LYS A 29 -7.66 -6.90 -3.95
CA LYS A 29 -6.38 -7.61 -4.18
C LYS A 29 -6.60 -8.78 -5.13
N ASN A 30 -6.04 -8.75 -6.34
CA ASN A 30 -6.17 -9.83 -7.34
C ASN A 30 -7.62 -10.24 -7.66
N GLY A 31 -8.55 -9.28 -7.75
CA GLY A 31 -9.97 -9.58 -7.97
C GLY A 31 -10.67 -10.20 -6.76
N ARG A 32 -10.02 -10.25 -5.59
CA ARG A 32 -10.64 -10.58 -4.30
C ARG A 32 -10.68 -9.35 -3.43
N GLN A 33 -11.84 -9.05 -2.87
CA GLN A 33 -11.94 -8.00 -1.85
C GLN A 33 -11.42 -8.55 -0.53
N VAL A 34 -10.39 -7.89 0.00
CA VAL A 34 -9.83 -8.17 1.32
C VAL A 34 -10.26 -7.05 2.25
N GLN A 35 -10.87 -7.41 3.37
CA GLN A 35 -11.30 -6.45 4.38
C GLN A 35 -10.17 -6.23 5.39
N PHE A 36 -9.77 -4.98 5.55
CA PHE A 36 -8.82 -4.55 6.55
C PHE A 36 -9.55 -3.78 7.65
N THR A 37 -9.13 -3.99 8.89
CA THR A 37 -9.64 -3.30 10.06
C THR A 37 -8.51 -2.56 10.75
N GLN A 38 -8.83 -1.76 11.77
CA GLN A 38 -7.84 -1.00 12.54
C GLN A 38 -6.75 -1.91 13.18
N ILE A 39 -7.09 -3.18 13.45
CA ILE A 39 -6.14 -4.19 13.96
C ILE A 39 -5.09 -4.53 12.89
N ASN A 40 -5.52 -4.67 11.64
CA ASN A 40 -4.67 -5.08 10.51
C ASN A 40 -4.10 -3.87 9.74
N ILE A 41 -4.01 -2.70 10.39
CA ILE A 41 -3.47 -1.49 9.76
C ILE A 41 -1.99 -1.66 9.39
N ALA A 42 -1.25 -2.47 10.15
CA ALA A 42 0.13 -2.82 9.84
C ALA A 42 0.24 -3.62 8.53
N ASP A 43 -0.62 -4.62 8.35
CA ASP A 43 -0.72 -5.39 7.10
C ASP A 43 -1.12 -4.51 5.91
N LEU A 44 -2.06 -3.56 6.11
CA LEU A 44 -2.43 -2.62 5.06
C LEU A 44 -1.25 -1.74 4.63
N ARG A 45 -0.43 -1.27 5.58
CA ARG A 45 0.79 -0.50 5.29
C ARG A 45 1.84 -1.34 4.55
N ASN A 46 2.03 -2.59 4.96
CA ASN A 46 2.92 -3.52 4.27
C ASN A 46 2.43 -3.79 2.84
N TYR A 47 1.13 -3.96 2.65
CA TYR A 47 0.54 -4.16 1.33
C TYR A 47 0.75 -2.95 0.39
N ILE A 48 0.60 -1.72 0.90
CA ILE A 48 0.93 -0.51 0.15
C ILE A 48 2.42 -0.52 -0.26
N ALA A 49 3.32 -0.89 0.65
CA ALA A 49 4.75 -0.95 0.37
C ALA A 49 5.13 -2.03 -0.66
N GLU A 50 4.44 -3.18 -0.65
CA GLU A 50 4.58 -4.23 -1.68
C GLU A 50 4.12 -3.72 -3.05
N ILE A 51 2.96 -3.04 -3.10
CA ILE A 51 2.44 -2.45 -4.35
C ILE A 51 3.41 -1.39 -4.88
N GLU A 52 3.91 -0.49 -4.03
CA GLU A 52 4.90 0.53 -4.40
C GLU A 52 6.17 -0.10 -4.98
N SER A 53 6.66 -1.16 -4.33
CA SER A 53 7.86 -1.88 -4.79
C SER A 53 7.62 -2.60 -6.12
N GLY A 54 6.45 -3.22 -6.30
CA GLY A 54 6.09 -3.89 -7.55
C GLY A 54 5.81 -2.95 -8.72
N LEU A 55 5.38 -1.72 -8.44
CA LEU A 55 5.22 -0.65 -9.42
C LEU A 55 6.56 0.02 -9.81
N GLY A 56 7.66 -0.32 -9.13
CA GLY A 56 8.94 0.39 -9.30
C GLY A 56 8.87 1.85 -8.87
N LEU A 57 7.85 2.23 -8.10
CA LEU A 57 7.79 3.54 -7.47
C LEU A 57 8.93 3.61 -6.44
N PRO A 58 9.59 4.77 -6.30
CA PRO A 58 10.63 4.93 -5.30
C PRO A 58 9.98 4.87 -3.92
N SER A 59 9.85 3.65 -3.37
CA SER A 59 9.76 3.46 -1.94
C SER A 59 10.95 4.21 -1.36
N ARG A 60 10.71 5.10 -0.39
CA ARG A 60 11.65 6.13 0.09
C ARG A 60 13.00 5.61 0.60
N ARG A 61 13.28 4.31 0.49
CA ARG A 61 14.63 3.74 0.44
C ARG A 61 15.31 4.08 -0.90
N ARG A 62 15.67 5.35 -1.06
CA ARG A 62 16.82 5.70 -1.90
C ARG A 62 18.03 4.99 -1.29
N GLY A 63 18.56 3.97 -1.97
CA GLY A 63 19.94 3.53 -1.73
C GLY A 63 20.85 4.76 -1.85
N PRO A 64 21.94 4.84 -1.07
CA PRO A 64 22.72 6.06 -0.95
C PRO A 64 23.18 6.52 -2.33
N ALA A 65 22.77 7.73 -2.70
CA ALA A 65 23.36 8.47 -3.79
C ALA A 65 24.80 8.80 -3.39
N GLY A 66 25.75 7.93 -3.74
CA GLY A 66 27.15 8.20 -3.45
C GLY A 66 28.07 6.99 -3.49
N VAL A 67 28.29 6.41 -4.66
CA VAL A 67 29.66 6.07 -5.10
C VAL A 67 29.73 6.36 -6.59
N ARG A 68 30.13 7.59 -6.92
CA ARG A 68 30.84 7.88 -8.16
C ARG A 68 32.31 7.68 -7.83
N LEU A 69 32.92 6.64 -8.38
CA LEU A 69 34.37 6.53 -8.59
C LEU A 69 34.59 6.59 -10.10
#